data_AF-A0A7C1U1L6-F1
#
_entry.id   AF-A0A7C1U1L6-F1
#
_cell.length_a   1.000
_cell.length_b   1.000
_cell.length_c   1.000
_cell.angle_alpha   90.00
_cell.angle_beta   90.00
_cell.angle_gamma   90.00
#
_symmetry.space_group_name_H-M   'P 1'
#
loop_
_entity.id
_entity.type
_entity.pdbx_description
1 polymer ?
#
loop_
_entity_poly.entity_id
_entity_poly.type
_entity_poly.pdbx_seq_one_letter_code
_entity_poly.pdbx_strand_id
1 'polypeptide(L)' 'MFENLTDRLTRTLRNLRGQGRLTEQNIQDTLREVRMALLEADVALPVVRDFIDRVRERAVGQEVLQSLTPGQ' A
#
# COMPACT_ATOMS: atom_id res chain seq x y z
N MET A 1 -22.45 -7.91 -9.06
CA MET A 1 -21.66 -6.65 -9.13
C MET A 1 -20.53 -6.61 -8.11
N PHE A 2 -20.80 -6.88 -6.82
CA PHE A 2 -19.78 -6.88 -5.77
C PHE A 2 -18.72 -8.01 -5.87
N GLU A 3 -19.05 -9.13 -6.51
CA GLU A 3 -18.14 -10.28 -6.64
C GLU A 3 -16.89 -9.97 -7.47
N ASN A 4 -17.02 -9.18 -8.54
CA ASN A 4 -15.87 -8.81 -9.38
C ASN A 4 -14.87 -7.93 -8.63
N LEU A 5 -15.37 -7.09 -7.73
CA LEU A 5 -14.55 -6.26 -6.85
C LEU A 5 -13.84 -7.12 -5.80
N THR A 6 -14.55 -8.06 -5.18
CA THR A 6 -14.01 -9.01 -4.20
C THR A 6 -12.90 -9.89 -4.80
N ASP A 7 -13.08 -10.37 -6.03
CA ASP A 7 -12.07 -11.18 -6.71
C ASP A 7 -10.81 -10.40 -7.05
N ARG A 8 -10.97 -9.14 -7.52
CA ARG A 8 -9.83 -8.26 -7.79
C ARG A 8 -9.05 -7.94 -6.51
N LEU A 9 -9.74 -7.56 -5.43
CA LEU A 9 -9.12 -7.30 -4.13
C LEU A 9 -8.37 -8.53 -3.59
N THR A 10 -8.97 -9.72 -3.72
CA THR A 10 -8.37 -10.97 -3.25
C THR A 10 -7.10 -11.31 -4.03
N ARG A 11 -7.08 -11.09 -5.35
CA ARG A 11 -5.88 -11.28 -6.18
C ARG A 11 -4.78 -10.29 -5.83
N THR A 12 -5.10 -9.02 -5.64
CA THR A 12 -4.11 -8.00 -5.27
C THR A 12 -3.48 -8.30 -3.90
N LEU A 13 -4.30 -8.71 -2.92
CA LEU A 13 -3.82 -9.10 -1.59
C LEU A 13 -2.96 -10.38 -1.62
N ARG A 14 -3.26 -11.33 -2.52
CA ARG A 14 -2.39 -12.51 -2.74
C ARG A 14 -1.06 -12.14 -3.38
N ASN A 15 -1.04 -11.23 -4.34
CA ASN A 15 0.19 -10.75 -4.97
C ASN A 15 1.07 -9.98 -3.98
N LEU A 16 0.47 -9.17 -3.10
CA LEU A 16 1.15 -8.49 -2.00
C LEU A 16 1.76 -9.47 -0.99
N ARG A 17 1.07 -10.56 -0.63
CA ARG A 17 1.64 -11.63 0.19
C ARG A 17 2.76 -12.41 -0.51
N GLY A 18 2.81 -12.40 -1.85
CA GLY A 18 3.83 -13.09 -2.66
C GLY A 18 5.17 -12.36 -2.73
N GLN A 19 5.23 -11.07 -2.39
CA GLN A 19 6.48 -10.32 -2.26
C GLN A 19 6.94 -10.40 -0.81
N GLY A 20 7.70 -11.44 -0.47
CA GLY A 20 8.09 -11.80 0.91
C GLY A 20 8.91 -10.76 1.69
N ARG A 21 9.11 -9.55 1.17
CA ARG A 21 9.70 -8.41 1.88
C ARG A 21 9.17 -7.09 1.30
N LEU A 22 8.58 -6.28 2.17
CA LEU A 22 8.36 -4.86 1.89
C LEU A 22 9.71 -4.15 2.04
N THR A 23 10.18 -3.50 0.98
CA THR A 23 11.34 -2.61 1.02
C THR A 23 10.87 -1.17 0.92
N GLU A 24 11.63 -0.24 1.49
CA GLU A 24 11.28 1.19 1.45
C GLU A 24 11.09 1.69 0.00
N GLN A 25 11.91 1.19 -0.93
CA GLN A 25 11.81 1.50 -2.36
C GLN A 25 10.47 1.03 -2.95
N ASN A 26 10.09 -0.24 -2.75
CA ASN A 26 8.85 -0.79 -3.29
C ASN A 26 7.62 -0.10 -2.70
N ILE A 27 7.68 0.29 -1.42
CA ILE A 27 6.61 1.05 -0.75
C ILE A 27 6.46 2.42 -1.39
N GLN A 28 7.55 3.16 -1.61
CA GLN A 28 7.49 4.48 -2.26
C GLN A 28 6.91 4.42 -3.67
N ASP A 29 7.37 3.44 -4.47
CA ASP A 29 6.91 3.29 -5.85
C ASP A 29 5.42 2.94 -5.90
N THR A 30 4.97 2.03 -5.03
CA THR A 30 3.55 1.67 -4.88
C THR A 30 2.70 2.88 -4.43
N LEU A 31 3.17 3.67 -3.47
CA LEU A 31 2.45 4.86 -3.00
C LEU A 31 2.29 5.92 -4.10
N ARG A 32 3.25 6.04 -5.03
CA ARG A 32 3.10 6.93 -6.18
C ARG A 32 2.00 6.47 -7.13
N GLU A 33 1.95 5.18 -7.45
CA GLU A 33 0.89 4.62 -8.30
C GLU A 33 -0.49 4.82 -7.69
N VAL A 34 -0.63 4.54 -6.38
CA VAL A 34 -1.88 4.77 -5.65
C VAL A 34 -2.27 6.24 -5.67
N ARG A 35 -1.32 7.16 -5.50
CA ARG A 35 -1.59 8.61 -5.59
C ARG A 35 -2.14 9.00 -6.96
N MET A 36 -1.55 8.50 -8.04
CA MET A 36 -2.01 8.80 -9.40
C MET A 36 -3.42 8.26 -9.63
N ALA A 37 -3.67 7.00 -9.26
CA ALA A 37 -5.00 6.39 -9.40
C ALA A 37 -6.10 7.14 -8.63
N LEU A 38 -5.78 7.69 -7.44
CA LEU A 38 -6.73 8.49 -6.68
C LEU A 38 -7.02 9.85 -7.33
N LEU A 39 -6.00 10.50 -7.89
CA LEU A 39 -6.19 11.77 -8.61
C LEU A 39 -6.97 11.58 -9.91
N GLU A 40 -6.72 10.49 -10.64
CA GLU A 40 -7.48 10.11 -11.85
C GLU A 40 -8.94 9.78 -11.55
N ALA A 41 -9.25 9.38 -10.32
CA ALA A 41 -10.61 9.10 -9.84
C ALA A 41 -11.33 10.34 -9.27
N ASP A 42 -10.86 11.55 -9.60
CA ASP A 42 -11.41 12.84 -9.12
C ASP A 42 -11.43 12.99 -7.59
N VAL A 43 -10.51 12.33 -6.87
CA VAL A 43 -10.39 12.50 -5.41
C VAL A 43 -9.67 13.82 -5.12
N ALA A 44 -10.23 14.60 -4.20
CA ALA A 44 -9.67 15.88 -3.80
C ALA A 44 -8.24 15.74 -3.24
N LEU A 45 -7.34 16.62 -3.66
CA LEU A 45 -5.92 16.60 -3.28
C LEU A 45 -5.67 16.52 -1.75
N PRO A 46 -6.41 17.23 -0.87
CA PRO A 46 -6.23 17.09 0.58
C PRO A 46 -6.50 15.66 1.07
N VAL A 47 -7.55 15.01 0.53
CA VAL A 47 -7.93 13.64 0.90
C VAL A 47 -6.87 12.64 0.44
N VAL A 48 -6.37 12.80 -0.79
CA VAL A 48 -5.29 11.95 -1.32
C VAL A 48 -4.04 12.07 -0.46
N ARG A 49 -3.67 13.28 -0.07
CA ARG A 49 -2.47 13.55 0.72
C ARG A 49 -2.57 12.89 2.10
N ASP A 50 -3.67 13.12 2.81
CA ASP A 50 -3.92 12.51 4.12
C ASP A 50 -3.95 10.97 4.05
N PHE A 51 -4.55 10.43 2.98
CA PHE A 51 -4.61 8.98 2.77
C PHE A 51 -3.21 8.40 2.56
N ILE A 52 -2.42 8.97 1.66
CA ILE A 52 -1.06 8.50 1.35
C ILE A 52 -0.16 8.61 2.58
N ASP A 53 -0.25 9.69 3.36
CA ASP A 53 0.58 9.88 4.54
C ASP A 53 0.26 8.83 5.62
N ARG A 54 -1.03 8.56 5.87
CA ARG A 54 -1.45 7.48 6.80
C ARG A 54 -1.00 6.09 6.34
N VAL A 55 -1.03 5.81 5.04
CA VAL A 55 -0.57 4.52 4.51
C VAL A 55 0.95 4.41 4.60
N ARG A 56 1.69 5.49 4.32
CA ARG A 56 3.16 5.53 4.47
C ARG A 56 3.60 5.25 5.90
N GLU A 57 3.02 5.92 6.89
CA GLU A 57 3.36 5.71 8.30
C GLU A 57 3.16 4.27 8.73
N ARG A 58 2.04 3.65 8.32
CA ARG A 58 1.76 2.24 8.64
C ARG A 58 2.70 1.29 7.91
N ALA A 59 3.02 1.57 6.65
CA ALA A 59 3.88 0.73 5.84
C ALA A 59 5.33 0.74 6.34
N VAL A 60 5.88 1.92 6.64
CA VAL A 60 7.21 2.08 7.24
C VAL A 60 7.22 1.51 8.65
N GLY A 61 6.21 1.77 9.48
CA GLY A 61 6.12 1.21 10.82
C GLY A 61 6.05 -0.33 10.83
N GLN A 62 5.35 -0.93 9.87
CA GLN A 62 5.30 -2.39 9.70
C GLN A 62 6.63 -2.96 9.17
N GLU A 63 7.30 -2.27 8.25
CA GLU A 63 8.62 -2.66 7.74
C GLU A 63 9.67 -2.62 8.86
N VAL A 64 9.71 -1.54 9.64
CA VAL A 64 10.58 -1.38 10.80
C VAL A 64 10.30 -2.45 11.87
N LEU A 65 9.03 -2.75 12.16
CA LEU A 65 8.68 -3.82 13.12
C LEU A 65 9.06 -5.23 12.62
N GLN A 66 8.95 -5.49 11.31
CA GLN A 66 9.40 -6.75 10.71
C GLN A 66 10.94 -6.82 10.62
N SER A 67 11.61 -5.68 10.48
CA SER A 67 13.07 -5.56 10.47
C SER A 67 13.67 -5.69 11.88
N LEU A 68 12.95 -5.20 12.90
CA LEU A 68 13.29 -5.28 14.33
C LEU A 68 12.89 -6.59 15.00
N THR A 69 12.57 -7.67 14.26
CA THR A 69 12.49 -9.00 14.89
C THR A 69 13.83 -9.29 15.58
N PRO A 70 13.89 -9.30 16.93
CA PRO A 70 15.12 -9.49 17.67
C PRO A 70 15.45 -10.97 17.59
N GLY A 71 16.26 -11.36 16.60
CA GLY A 71 16.53 -12.78 16.34
C GLY A 71 16.99 -13.09 14.92
N GLN A 72 17.90 -12.27 14.37
CA GLN A 72 19.09 -12.69 13.64
C GLN A 72 20.24 -11.82 14.14
#